data_AF-A0A4V2D0T7-F1
#
_entry.id   AF-A0A4V2D0T7-F1
#
_cell.length_a   1.000
_cell.length_b   1.000
_cell.length_c   1.000
_cell.angle_alpha   90.00
_cell.angle_beta   90.00
_cell.angle_gamma   90.00
#
_symmetry.space_group_name_H-M   'P 1'
#
loop_
_entity.id
_entity.type
_entity.pdbx_description
1 polymer ?
#
loop_
_entity_poly.entity_id
_entity_poly.type
_entity_poly.pdbx_seq_one_letter_code
_entity_poly.pdbx_strand_id
1 'polypeptide(L)'
;MDLSFWSVDEYRRSWESALREIEFSETATSCLIASITDPEASNFISCWPMYRDGDVIHVQNSLIFLDELNEPFDPQEPWRYVQPRCEVDEDGNRISEWVTSASEVRKFRESAWGL
;
A
#
# COMPACT_ATOMS: atom_id res chain seq x y z
N MET A 1 9.32 3.28 -8.99
CA MET A 1 9.24 4.62 -8.40
C MET A 1 9.46 5.63 -9.52
N ASP A 2 8.37 6.22 -9.98
CA ASP A 2 8.38 7.38 -10.85
C ASP A 2 8.58 8.64 -9.99
N LEU A 3 9.32 9.64 -10.47
CA LEU A 3 9.60 10.88 -9.71
C LEU A 3 9.04 12.13 -10.41
N SER A 4 8.14 11.96 -11.38
CA SER A 4 7.52 13.05 -12.12
C SER A 4 6.44 13.79 -11.32
N PHE A 5 5.80 13.11 -10.37
CA PHE A 5 4.78 13.68 -9.49
C PHE A 5 5.25 13.78 -8.04
N TRP A 6 5.68 12.65 -7.46
CA TRP A 6 6.22 12.63 -6.09
C TRP A 6 7.74 12.65 -6.07
N SER A 7 8.28 13.49 -5.19
CA SER A 7 9.65 13.41 -4.72
C SER A 7 9.87 12.18 -3.84
N VAL A 8 11.13 11.80 -3.65
CA VAL A 8 11.51 10.71 -2.75
C VAL A 8 11.01 10.95 -1.32
N ASP A 9 10.99 12.20 -0.86
CA ASP A 9 10.52 12.54 0.49
C ASP A 9 9.00 12.49 0.62
N GLU A 10 8.25 12.63 -0.47
CA GLU A 10 6.81 12.37 -0.49
C GLU A 10 6.52 10.88 -0.43
N TYR A 11 7.23 10.05 -1.19
CA TYR A 11 7.16 8.60 -1.04
C TYR A 11 7.46 8.15 0.39
N ARG A 12 8.54 8.68 0.99
CA ARG A 12 8.91 8.35 2.37
C ARG A 12 7.84 8.74 3.38
N ARG A 13 7.25 9.93 3.25
CA ARG A 13 6.15 10.39 4.13
C ARG A 13 4.90 9.54 3.98
N SER A 14 4.53 9.22 2.74
CA SER A 14 3.40 8.31 2.44
C SER A 14 3.63 6.92 3.05
N TRP A 15 4.82 6.34 2.85
CA TRP A 15 5.17 5.04 3.41
C TRP A 15 5.23 5.05 4.93
N GLU A 16 5.76 6.12 5.54
CA GLU A 16 5.76 6.24 7.00
C GLU A 16 4.32 6.25 7.55
N SER A 17 3.42 7.02 6.93
CA SER A 17 1.99 7.04 7.31
C SER A 17 1.37 5.65 7.20
N ALA A 18 1.55 4.99 6.06
CA ALA A 18 1.04 3.64 5.81
C ALA A 18 1.59 2.59 6.79
N LEU A 19 2.89 2.64 7.12
CA LEU A 19 3.50 1.72 8.09
C LEU A 19 3.00 1.98 9.51
N ARG A 20 2.69 3.24 9.87
CA ARG A 20 2.05 3.55 11.16
C ARG A 20 0.62 3.04 11.21
N GLU A 21 -0.14 3.18 10.12
CA GLU A 21 -1.52 2.69 10.02
C GLU A 21 -1.60 1.18 10.24
N ILE A 22 -0.75 0.40 9.55
CA ILE A 22 -0.75 -1.07 9.71
C ILE A 22 -0.30 -1.52 11.11
N GLU A 23 0.50 -0.70 11.80
CA GLU A 23 0.96 -0.97 13.16
C GLU A 23 -0.11 -0.67 14.23
N PHE A 24 -1.08 0.20 13.93
CA PHE A 24 -2.02 0.78 14.89
C PHE A 24 -2.97 -0.24 15.53
N SER A 25 -3.39 -1.25 14.78
CA SER A 25 -4.35 -2.29 15.21
C SER A 25 -3.84 -3.69 14.89
N GLU A 26 -4.32 -4.71 15.62
CA GLU A 26 -4.06 -6.13 15.30
C GLU A 26 -4.79 -6.60 14.04
N THR A 27 -5.78 -5.84 13.57
CA THR A 27 -6.41 -6.02 12.27
C THR A 27 -6.48 -4.67 11.57
N ALA A 28 -5.79 -4.54 10.44
CA ALA A 28 -5.69 -3.30 9.69
C ALA A 28 -5.38 -3.57 8.21
N THR A 29 -5.75 -2.62 7.36
CA THR A 29 -5.34 -2.57 5.96
C THR A 29 -4.57 -1.29 5.73
N SER A 30 -3.44 -1.38 5.05
CA SER A 30 -2.62 -0.25 4.66
C SER A 30 -2.05 -0.47 3.26
N CYS A 31 -1.40 0.52 2.67
CA CYS A 31 -0.94 0.46 1.30
C CYS A 31 0.31 1.31 1.05
N LEU A 32 1.36 0.70 0.49
CA LEU A 32 2.57 1.40 0.06
C LEU A 32 2.49 1.70 -1.44
N ILE A 33 2.40 2.98 -1.81
CA ILE A 33 2.42 3.37 -3.23
C ILE A 33 3.83 3.15 -3.80
N ALA A 34 3.95 2.35 -4.86
CA ALA A 34 5.22 2.04 -5.50
C ALA A 34 5.53 2.96 -6.69
N SER A 35 4.48 3.48 -7.34
CA SER A 35 4.57 4.41 -8.46
C SER A 35 3.29 5.24 -8.55
N ILE A 36 3.43 6.56 -8.64
CA ILE A 36 2.32 7.50 -8.83
C ILE A 36 2.79 8.60 -9.77
N THR A 37 1.94 8.91 -10.72
CA THR A 37 1.98 10.08 -11.58
C THR A 37 0.77 10.96 -11.25
N ASP A 38 0.64 12.14 -11.86
CA ASP A 38 -0.49 13.03 -11.59
C ASP A 38 -1.83 12.27 -11.69
N PRO A 39 -2.59 12.08 -10.59
CA PRO A 39 -3.81 11.28 -10.60
C PRO A 39 -4.88 11.79 -11.57
N GLU A 40 -4.88 13.08 -11.90
CA GLU A 40 -5.82 13.64 -12.89
C GLU A 40 -5.47 13.23 -14.33
N ALA A 41 -4.22 12.82 -14.58
CA ALA A 41 -3.71 12.45 -15.90
C ALA A 41 -3.33 10.96 -16.02
N SER A 42 -3.63 10.16 -15.00
CA SER A 42 -3.18 8.76 -14.87
C SER A 42 -4.35 7.80 -14.89
N ASN A 43 -4.12 6.58 -15.38
CA ASN A 43 -5.15 5.52 -15.39
C ASN A 43 -5.14 4.68 -14.11
N PHE A 44 -3.95 4.44 -13.55
CA PHE A 44 -3.79 3.58 -12.38
C PHE A 44 -2.58 3.98 -11.54
N ILE A 45 -2.59 3.52 -10.29
CA ILE A 45 -1.49 3.64 -9.34
C ILE A 45 -1.03 2.25 -8.95
N SER A 46 0.28 1.99 -9.06
CA SER A 46 0.86 0.73 -8.63
C SER A 46 1.21 0.79 -7.15
N CYS A 47 0.80 -0.23 -6.39
CA CYS A 47 0.95 -0.24 -4.95
C CYS A 47 1.14 -1.65 -4.37
N TRP A 48 1.48 -1.66 -3.08
CA TRP A 48 1.62 -2.85 -2.25
C TRP A 48 0.65 -2.75 -1.07
N PRO A 49 -0.60 -3.22 -1.22
CA PRO A 49 -1.49 -3.38 -0.07
C PRO A 49 -0.92 -4.36 0.94
N MET A 50 -1.11 -4.02 2.21
CA MET A 50 -0.73 -4.80 3.38
C MET A 50 -1.97 -5.08 4.20
N TYR A 51 -2.18 -6.34 4.56
CA TYR A 51 -3.33 -6.81 5.33
C TYR A 51 -2.82 -7.50 6.59
N ARG A 52 -3.14 -6.92 7.74
CA ARG A 52 -2.71 -7.44 9.03
C ARG A 52 -3.80 -8.28 9.68
N ASP A 53 -3.39 -9.44 10.18
CA ASP A 53 -4.17 -10.32 11.05
C ASP A 53 -3.29 -10.82 12.20
N GLY A 54 -3.42 -10.20 13.36
CA GLY A 54 -2.58 -10.44 14.52
C GLY A 54 -1.12 -9.99 14.29
N ASP A 55 -0.19 -10.94 14.36
CA ASP A 55 1.23 -10.71 14.05
C ASP A 55 1.54 -10.91 12.56
N VAL A 56 0.64 -11.51 11.78
CA VAL A 56 0.86 -11.82 10.37
C VAL A 56 0.46 -10.63 9.50
N ILE A 57 1.33 -10.24 8.57
CA ILE A 57 1.04 -9.25 7.55
C ILE A 57 1.21 -9.89 6.17
N HIS A 58 0.11 -9.93 5.42
CA HIS A 58 0.08 -10.33 4.03
C HIS A 58 0.34 -9.11 3.16
N VAL A 59 1.22 -9.23 2.17
CA VAL A 59 1.56 -8.16 1.24
C VAL A 59 1.29 -8.67 -0.17
N GLN A 60 0.51 -7.92 -0.95
CA GLN A 60 0.18 -8.26 -2.33
C GLN A 60 0.65 -7.16 -3.28
N ASN A 61 0.85 -7.50 -4.55
CA ASN A 61 1.03 -6.50 -5.60
C ASN A 61 -0.34 -6.15 -6.20
N SER A 62 -0.67 -4.86 -6.29
CA SER A 62 -1.99 -4.43 -6.78
C SER A 62 -1.92 -3.12 -7.57
N LEU A 63 -2.95 -2.89 -8.37
CA LEU A 63 -3.20 -1.65 -9.10
C LEU A 63 -4.50 -1.03 -8.57
N ILE A 64 -4.48 0.28 -8.32
CA ILE A 64 -5.67 1.08 -8.05
C ILE A 64 -6.06 1.74 -9.38
N PHE A 65 -7.18 1.33 -9.97
CA PHE A 65 -7.71 1.92 -11.20
C PHE A 65 -8.49 3.20 -10.86
N LEU A 66 -8.03 4.35 -11.37
CA LEU A 66 -8.52 5.67 -10.96
C LEU A 66 -9.89 6.01 -11.56
N ASP A 67 -10.20 5.43 -12.72
CA ASP A 67 -11.48 5.56 -13.41
C ASP A 67 -12.60 4.70 -12.81
N GLU A 68 -12.25 3.74 -11.95
CA GLU A 68 -13.20 2.89 -11.21
C GLU A 68 -13.56 3.46 -9.81
N LEU A 69 -12.94 4.58 -9.42
CA LEU A 69 -13.19 5.20 -8.12
C LEU A 69 -14.47 6.04 -8.13
N ASN A 70 -15.28 5.89 -7.07
CA ASN A 70 -16.50 6.69 -6.88
C ASN A 70 -16.22 8.08 -6.28
N GLU A 71 -14.97 8.35 -5.90
CA GLU A 71 -14.52 9.60 -5.31
C GLU A 71 -13.09 9.93 -5.78
N PRO A 72 -12.64 11.20 -5.73
CA PRO A 72 -11.26 11.55 -6.05
C PRO A 72 -10.26 10.76 -5.20
N PHE A 73 -9.17 10.32 -5.82
CA PHE A 73 -8.11 9.60 -5.14
C PHE A 73 -7.39 10.49 -4.13
N ASP A 74 -7.38 10.08 -2.86
CA ASP A 74 -6.59 10.70 -1.80
C ASP A 74 -5.28 9.92 -1.59
N PRO A 75 -4.13 10.50 -1.98
CA PRO A 75 -2.85 9.81 -1.85
C PRO A 75 -2.33 9.75 -0.41
N GLN A 76 -2.99 10.39 0.56
CA GLN A 76 -2.66 10.27 2.00
C GLN A 76 -3.25 9.02 2.63
N GLU A 77 -4.34 8.47 2.06
CA GLU A 77 -5.04 7.28 2.55
C GLU A 77 -5.23 6.22 1.45
N PRO A 78 -4.16 5.78 0.75
CA PRO A 78 -4.29 4.91 -0.43
C PRO A 78 -4.96 3.56 -0.15
N TRP A 79 -4.96 3.13 1.12
CA TRP A 79 -5.59 1.88 1.55
C TRP A 79 -7.11 1.89 1.47
N ARG A 80 -7.75 3.07 1.41
CA ARG A 80 -9.20 3.19 1.20
C ARG A 80 -9.66 2.70 -0.18
N TYR A 81 -8.73 2.62 -1.13
CA TYR A 81 -9.00 2.30 -2.53
C TYR A 81 -8.52 0.91 -2.94
N VAL A 82 -8.00 0.12 -2.00
CA VAL A 82 -7.63 -1.28 -2.27
C VAL A 82 -8.76 -2.21 -1.88
N GLN A 83 -8.91 -3.30 -2.63
CA GLN A 83 -9.90 -4.33 -2.31
C GLN A 83 -9.50 -5.10 -1.03
N PRO A 84 -10.45 -5.72 -0.32
CA PRO A 84 -10.14 -6.66 0.76
C PRO A 84 -9.21 -7.79 0.26
N ARG A 85 -8.38 -8.34 1.17
CA ARG A 85 -7.48 -9.46 0.85
C ARG A 85 -8.25 -10.60 0.21
N CYS A 86 -7.80 -11.01 -0.97
CA CYS A 86 -8.23 -12.25 -1.63
C CYS A 86 -6.99 -13.06 -2.04
N GLU A 87 -7.09 -14.39 -2.03
CA GLU A 87 -5.99 -15.27 -2.44
C GLU A 87 -6.07 -15.66 -3.92
N VAL A 88 -7.24 -15.45 -4.53
CA VAL A 88 -7.53 -15.77 -5.93
C VAL A 88 -8.21 -14.60 -6.63
N ASP A 89 -7.91 -14.38 -7.90
CA ASP A 89 -8.61 -13.41 -8.74
C ASP A 89 -9.95 -13.96 -9.27
N GLU A 90 -10.64 -13.15 -10.07
CA GLU A 90 -11.95 -13.49 -10.66
C GLU A 90 -11.90 -14.69 -11.62
N ASP A 91 -10.73 -14.98 -12.19
CA ASP A 91 -10.47 -16.09 -13.09
C ASP A 91 -9.99 -17.35 -12.34
N GLY A 92 -9.83 -17.27 -11.01
CA GLY A 92 -9.37 -18.36 -10.15
C GLY A 92 -7.86 -18.54 -10.12
N ASN A 93 -7.06 -17.59 -10.64
CA ASN A 93 -5.62 -17.61 -10.52
C ASN A 93 -5.19 -17.16 -9.13
N ARG A 94 -4.09 -17.71 -8.60
CA ARG A 94 -3.53 -17.27 -7.32
C ARG A 94 -2.91 -15.89 -7.44
N ILE A 95 -3.29 -14.99 -6.54
CA ILE A 95 -2.69 -13.67 -6.41
C ILE A 95 -1.28 -13.82 -5.83
N SER A 96 -0.34 -13.02 -6.34
CA SER A 96 1.02 -12.97 -5.79
C SER A 96 0.99 -12.35 -4.39
N GLU A 97 1.40 -13.14 -3.39
CA GLU A 97 1.37 -12.75 -1.99
C GLU A 97 2.66 -13.15 -1.28
N TRP A 98 3.12 -12.26 -0.41
CA TRP A 98 4.23 -12.48 0.51
C TRP A 98 3.74 -12.30 1.94
N VAL A 99 4.41 -12.95 2.88
CA VAL A 99 4.07 -12.90 4.30
C VAL A 99 5.26 -12.39 5.09
N THR A 100 4.99 -11.46 6.00
CA THR A 100 5.94 -10.95 6.99
C THR A 100 5.25 -10.81 8.34
N SER A 101 5.97 -10.39 9.38
CA SER A 101 5.40 -10.12 10.70
C SER A 101 5.26 -8.62 10.98
N ALA A 102 4.36 -8.28 11.90
CA ALA A 102 4.23 -6.92 12.43
C ALA A 102 5.54 -6.44 13.08
N SER A 103 6.29 -7.35 13.70
CA SER A 103 7.61 -7.03 14.28
C SER A 103 8.65 -6.70 13.22
N GLU A 104 8.69 -7.39 12.08
CA GLU A 104 9.62 -7.07 10.98
C GLU A 104 9.23 -5.75 10.28
N VAL A 105 7.94 -5.48 10.11
CA VAL A 105 7.46 -4.19 9.59
C VAL A 105 7.88 -3.03 10.50
N ARG A 106 7.75 -3.20 11.83
CA ARG A 106 8.20 -2.20 12.79
C ARG A 106 9.70 -1.95 12.72
N LYS A 107 10.50 -3.01 12.67
CA LYS A 107 11.96 -2.91 12.50
C LYS A 107 12.33 -2.18 11.20
N PHE A 108 11.62 -2.47 10.10
CA PHE A 108 11.83 -1.78 8.84
C PHE A 108 11.52 -0.27 8.96
N ARG A 109 10.36 0.09 9.52
CA ARG A 109 9.98 1.49 9.73
C ARG A 109 11.00 2.26 10.59
N GLU A 110 11.49 1.64 11.65
CA GLU A 110 12.49 2.23 12.56
C GLU A 110 13.88 2.38 11.92
N SER A 111 14.25 1.48 11.00
CA SER A 111 15.59 1.45 10.41
C SER A 111 15.74 2.23 9.11
N ALA A 112 14.72 2.24 8.24
CA ALA A 112 14.93 2.75 6.88
C ALA A 112 14.91 4.29 6.75
N TRP A 113 14.77 4.99 7.88
CA TRP A 113 14.80 6.44 7.98
C TRP A 113 16.01 6.96 8.77
N GLY A 114 16.85 6.07 9.31
CA GLY A 114 18.15 6.38 9.92
C GLY A 114 18.22 7.71 10.67
N LEU A 115 17.72 7.74 11.91
CA LEU A 115 18.15 8.77 12.87
C LEU A 115 19.50 8.37 13.49
#